data_AF-A0A197JTP5-F1
#
_entry.id   AF-A0A197JTP5-F1
#
_cell.length_a   1.000
_cell.length_b   1.000
_cell.length_c   1.000
_cell.angle_alpha   90.00
_cell.angle_beta   90.00
_cell.angle_gamma   90.00
#
_symmetry.space_group_name_H-M   'P 1'
#
loop_
_entity.id
_entity.type
_entity.pdbx_description
1 polymer ?
#
loop_
_entity_poly.entity_id
_entity_poly.type
_entity_poly.pdbx_seq_one_letter_code
_entity_poly.pdbx_strand_id
1 'polypeptide(L)'
;MDRYLTTINITSTTRNLLMSGDLFFDKATRERAIRVDGHYHGWLDPGVIERYGFEKNAKDAWEANGGGSFSFKDPLGLQSDTAGASRSKTAKRPKHEAKMVAKGLFKKNPNAFFYRHNEPGQEQWTGDWTAEEQEIFLKVAAEHGCGDKWGLFASHIPHRVGYQCSNFYRQVVLPEGLVFDPNYEYTSRGKPIYCGKHNQWRK
;
A
#
# COMPACT_ATOMS: atom_id res chain seq x y z
N MET A 1 11.50 -3.81 19.46
CA MET A 1 11.78 -4.70 18.32
C MET A 1 11.34 -3.99 17.04
N ASP A 2 12.04 -2.92 16.69
CA ASP A 2 11.91 -2.25 15.39
C ASP A 2 13.18 -2.55 14.62
N ARG A 3 13.09 -3.42 13.62
CA ARG A 3 14.17 -3.59 12.64
C ARG A 3 13.65 -3.29 11.24
N TYR A 4 14.44 -2.46 10.55
CA TYR A 4 14.53 -2.29 9.10
C TYR A 4 13.60 -1.30 8.42
N LEU A 5 13.90 -0.02 8.61
CA LEU A 5 14.04 0.92 7.49
C LEU A 5 15.41 1.58 7.60
N THR A 6 16.45 0.85 7.20
CA THR A 6 17.79 1.43 7.05
C THR A 6 17.78 2.24 5.76
N THR A 7 17.54 3.54 5.88
CA THR A 7 17.84 4.49 4.81
C THR A 7 19.36 4.53 4.65
N ILE A 8 19.90 3.74 3.73
CA ILE A 8 21.32 3.74 3.41
C ILE A 8 21.62 5.07 2.72
N ASN A 9 22.38 5.95 3.37
CA ASN A 9 22.98 7.11 2.70
C ASN A 9 24.00 6.59 1.68
N ILE A 10 23.56 6.48 0.42
CA ILE A 10 24.37 5.98 -0.68
C ILE A 10 25.43 7.05 -0.99
N THR A 11 26.68 6.80 -0.60
CA THR A 11 27.81 7.64 -0.99
C THR A 11 28.05 7.52 -2.49
N SER A 12 28.66 8.57 -3.10
CA SER A 12 28.94 8.68 -4.55
C SER A 12 29.55 7.42 -5.18
N THR A 13 30.35 6.68 -4.41
CA THR A 13 31.04 5.46 -4.86
C THR A 13 30.11 4.29 -5.18
N THR A 14 28.96 4.14 -4.51
CA THR A 14 28.07 2.99 -4.70
C THR A 14 27.12 3.14 -5.89
N ARG A 15 26.90 4.36 -6.40
CA ARG A 15 26.08 4.58 -7.62
C ARG A 15 26.71 3.96 -8.87
N ASN A 16 28.02 3.76 -8.88
CA ASN A 16 28.72 3.14 -10.02
C ASN A 16 28.55 1.61 -10.12
N LEU A 17 27.81 0.98 -9.21
CA LEU A 17 27.64 -0.49 -9.15
C LEU A 17 26.18 -0.95 -9.28
N LEU A 18 25.24 -0.03 -9.48
CA LEU A 18 23.83 -0.36 -9.67
C LEU A 18 23.52 -0.47 -11.16
N MET A 19 22.74 -1.47 -11.52
CA MET A 19 22.32 -1.76 -12.88
C MET A 19 20.81 -1.57 -12.99
N SER A 20 20.33 -0.98 -14.08
CA SER A 20 18.90 -0.98 -14.36
C SER A 20 18.39 -2.42 -14.53
N GLY A 21 17.08 -2.64 -14.32
CA GLY A 21 16.48 -3.97 -14.56
C GLY A 21 16.75 -4.48 -15.98
N ASP A 22 16.75 -3.59 -16.97
CA ASP A 22 17.02 -3.93 -18.37
C ASP A 22 18.47 -4.40 -18.63
N LEU A 23 19.43 -4.01 -17.78
CA LEU A 23 20.81 -4.46 -17.85
C LEU A 23 21.07 -5.69 -16.98
N PHE A 24 20.34 -5.82 -15.87
CA PHE A 24 20.54 -6.91 -14.91
C PHE A 24 19.89 -8.23 -15.38
N PHE A 25 18.66 -8.18 -15.89
CA PHE A 25 17.91 -9.37 -16.28
C PHE A 25 18.15 -9.79 -17.73
N ASP A 26 18.04 -11.10 -17.99
CA ASP A 26 18.17 -11.68 -19.32
C ASP A 26 17.00 -11.30 -20.25
N LYS A 27 17.15 -11.60 -21.54
CA LYS A 27 16.13 -11.26 -22.55
C LYS A 27 14.76 -11.91 -22.24
N ALA A 28 14.74 -13.18 -21.83
CA ALA A 28 13.49 -13.90 -21.59
C ALA A 28 12.71 -13.36 -20.38
N THR A 29 13.40 -12.87 -19.35
CA THR A 29 12.74 -12.20 -18.21
C THR A 29 12.18 -10.84 -18.63
N ARG A 30 12.97 -10.04 -19.36
CA ARG A 30 12.53 -8.70 -19.81
C ARG A 30 11.30 -8.72 -20.72
N GLU A 31 11.12 -9.77 -21.52
CA GLU A 31 9.98 -9.93 -22.43
C GLU A 31 8.69 -10.32 -21.70
N ARG A 32 8.79 -10.99 -20.54
CA ARG A 32 7.64 -11.42 -19.75
C ARG A 32 7.28 -10.44 -18.61
N ALA A 33 8.22 -9.58 -18.24
CA ALA A 33 8.05 -8.67 -17.12
C ALA A 33 6.93 -7.64 -17.36
N ILE A 34 6.12 -7.41 -16.34
CA ILE A 34 5.16 -6.31 -16.31
C ILE A 34 5.93 -5.01 -16.07
N ARG A 35 5.69 -3.97 -16.86
CA ARG A 35 6.33 -2.66 -16.68
C ARG A 35 5.38 -1.69 -16.00
N VAL A 36 5.83 -1.08 -14.91
CA VAL A 36 5.08 -0.09 -14.14
C VAL A 36 5.88 1.21 -14.00
N ASP A 37 5.21 2.29 -13.60
CA ASP A 37 5.82 3.60 -13.34
C ASP A 37 6.13 3.83 -11.84
N GLY A 38 5.85 2.82 -10.99
CA GLY A 38 5.96 2.88 -9.54
C GLY A 38 4.74 3.48 -8.85
N HIS A 39 3.63 3.67 -9.57
CA HIS A 39 2.37 4.16 -9.04
C HIS A 39 1.22 3.18 -9.27
N TYR A 40 0.38 3.04 -8.26
CA TYR A 40 -0.92 2.39 -8.36
C TYR A 40 -1.99 3.42 -8.76
N HIS A 41 -2.65 3.18 -9.89
CA HIS A 41 -3.67 4.05 -10.47
C HIS A 41 -5.09 3.56 -10.25
N GLY A 42 -5.24 2.33 -9.75
CA GLY A 42 -6.54 1.72 -9.49
C GLY A 42 -7.24 2.25 -8.24
N TRP A 43 -8.41 1.68 -7.98
CA TRP A 43 -9.20 1.91 -6.77
C TRP A 43 -9.34 0.62 -5.96
N LEU A 44 -10.33 0.53 -5.07
CA LEU A 44 -10.66 -0.69 -4.35
C LEU A 44 -11.16 -1.78 -5.30
N ASP A 45 -11.03 -3.04 -4.87
CA ASP A 45 -11.68 -4.17 -5.52
C ASP A 45 -13.18 -3.89 -5.75
N PRO A 46 -13.71 -4.13 -6.96
CA PRO A 46 -15.12 -3.90 -7.27
C PRO A 46 -16.08 -4.62 -6.31
N GLY A 47 -15.74 -5.84 -5.88
CA GLY A 47 -16.54 -6.58 -4.90
C GLY A 47 -16.57 -5.91 -3.53
N VAL A 48 -15.44 -5.37 -3.08
CA VAL A 48 -15.36 -4.56 -1.84
C VAL A 48 -16.21 -3.29 -1.99
N ILE A 49 -16.15 -2.63 -3.15
CA ILE A 49 -16.94 -1.41 -3.42
C ILE A 49 -18.44 -1.71 -3.26
N GLU A 50 -18.92 -2.77 -3.90
CA GLU A 50 -20.32 -3.18 -3.86
C GLU A 50 -20.76 -3.59 -2.45
N ARG A 51 -19.99 -4.47 -1.78
CA ARG A 51 -20.34 -5.00 -0.44
C ARG A 51 -20.51 -3.91 0.61
N TYR A 52 -19.72 -2.85 0.54
CA TYR A 52 -19.70 -1.81 1.58
C TYR A 52 -20.18 -0.44 1.12
N GLY A 53 -20.62 -0.31 -0.14
CA GLY A 53 -21.07 0.94 -0.72
C GLY A 53 -19.98 2.00 -0.65
N PHE A 54 -18.82 1.71 -1.24
CA PHE A 54 -17.82 2.73 -1.56
C PHE A 54 -18.20 3.45 -2.86
N GLU A 55 -17.62 4.62 -3.06
CA GLU A 55 -17.70 5.29 -4.34
C GLU A 55 -16.89 4.55 -5.41
N LYS A 56 -17.31 4.73 -6.67
CA LYS A 56 -16.77 3.99 -7.82
C LYS A 56 -15.29 4.27 -8.10
N ASN A 57 -14.77 5.42 -7.67
CA ASN A 57 -13.39 5.81 -7.86
C ASN A 57 -12.89 6.73 -6.73
N ALA A 58 -11.58 6.98 -6.72
CA ALA A 58 -10.92 7.80 -5.70
C ALA A 58 -11.41 9.25 -5.66
N LYS A 59 -11.78 9.82 -6.82
CA LYS A 59 -12.22 11.20 -6.95
C LYS A 59 -13.57 11.38 -6.28
N ASP A 60 -14.53 10.52 -6.62
CA ASP A 60 -15.87 10.54 -6.03
C ASP A 60 -15.79 10.31 -4.52
N ALA A 61 -14.92 9.39 -4.06
CA ALA A 61 -14.70 9.16 -2.64
C ALA A 61 -14.14 10.40 -1.92
N TRP A 62 -13.24 11.14 -2.57
CA TRP A 62 -12.68 12.39 -2.05
C TRP A 62 -13.73 13.50 -1.98
N GLU A 63 -14.55 13.66 -3.02
CA GLU A 63 -15.63 14.64 -3.09
C GLU A 63 -16.72 14.37 -2.04
N ALA A 64 -17.11 13.10 -1.87
CA ALA A 64 -18.15 12.71 -0.93
C ALA A 64 -17.70 12.77 0.55
N ASN A 65 -16.46 12.37 0.85
CA ASN A 65 -16.00 12.18 2.24
C ASN A 65 -14.95 13.20 2.70
N GLY A 66 -14.45 14.06 1.81
CA GLY A 66 -13.42 15.06 2.09
C GLY A 66 -12.15 14.37 2.57
N GLY A 67 -11.30 13.92 1.64
CA GLY A 67 -10.12 13.12 2.00
C GLY A 67 -9.34 13.77 3.13
N GLY A 68 -9.17 12.98 4.21
CA GLY A 68 -8.99 13.43 5.58
C GLY A 68 -8.41 14.83 5.77
N SER A 69 -9.27 15.86 5.80
CA SER A 69 -8.88 17.15 6.34
C SER A 69 -8.57 16.94 7.81
N PHE A 70 -7.32 17.17 8.19
CA PHE A 70 -6.88 17.02 9.58
C PHE A 70 -7.76 17.89 10.48
N SER A 71 -8.59 17.23 11.29
CA SER A 71 -9.44 17.88 12.28
C SER A 71 -8.94 17.47 13.66
N PHE A 72 -8.75 18.46 14.53
CA PHE A 72 -8.48 18.21 15.95
C PHE A 72 -9.73 17.65 16.68
N LYS A 73 -10.91 17.73 16.04
CA LYS A 73 -12.13 17.09 16.52
C LYS A 73 -12.06 15.60 16.20
N ASP A 74 -12.57 14.78 17.12
CA ASP A 74 -12.59 13.33 17.05
C ASP A 74 -12.77 12.81 15.60
N PRO A 75 -11.79 12.10 15.02
CA PRO A 75 -11.83 11.67 13.61
C PRO A 75 -13.01 10.76 13.30
N LEU A 76 -13.69 10.24 14.33
CA LEU A 76 -14.85 9.37 14.22
C LEU A 76 -16.18 10.10 14.49
N GLY A 77 -16.14 11.37 14.91
CA GLY A 77 -17.34 12.13 15.28
C GLY A 77 -18.09 11.52 16.47
N LEU A 78 -17.42 10.73 17.32
CA LEU A 78 -18.04 9.96 18.40
C LEU A 78 -18.19 10.75 19.71
N GLN A 79 -17.77 12.02 19.75
CA GLN A 79 -18.09 12.90 20.87
C GLN A 79 -19.58 13.23 20.85
N SER A 80 -20.27 12.84 21.93
CA SER A 80 -21.63 13.29 22.22
C SER A 80 -21.70 14.82 22.25
N ASP A 81 -22.77 15.37 21.68
CA ASP A 81 -23.09 16.81 21.62
C ASP A 81 -23.40 17.45 22.99
N THR A 82 -22.66 17.09 24.05
CA THR A 82 -22.67 17.84 25.31
C THR A 82 -21.65 18.96 25.22
N ALA A 83 -21.96 19.96 24.41
CA ALA A 83 -21.32 21.27 24.46
C ALA A 83 -21.58 21.90 25.84
N GLY A 84 -20.60 21.80 26.75
CA GLY A 84 -20.63 22.55 28.02
C GLY A 84 -19.96 21.92 29.24
N ALA A 85 -19.57 20.64 29.22
CA ALA A 85 -18.97 20.02 30.40
C ALA A 85 -17.43 20.17 30.43
N SER A 86 -16.93 20.88 31.44
CA SER A 86 -15.51 20.92 31.81
C SER A 86 -14.97 19.49 31.95
N ARG A 87 -13.98 19.12 31.13
CA ARG A 87 -13.39 17.77 31.15
C ARG A 87 -12.52 17.57 32.41
N SER A 88 -13.01 16.73 33.31
CA SER A 88 -12.18 16.15 34.39
C SER A 88 -11.01 15.36 33.77
N LYS A 89 -9.77 15.61 34.24
CA LYS A 89 -8.55 14.89 33.83
C LYS A 89 -8.57 13.39 34.21
N THR A 90 -9.61 12.93 34.90
CA THR A 90 -9.74 11.55 35.40
C THR A 90 -10.82 10.74 34.67
N ALA A 91 -11.52 11.33 33.68
CA ALA A 91 -12.56 10.63 32.95
C ALA A 91 -11.96 9.61 31.96
N LYS A 92 -12.20 8.31 32.20
CA LYS A 92 -11.90 7.24 31.23
C LYS A 92 -12.67 7.52 29.94
N ARG A 93 -11.95 7.58 28.80
CA ARG A 93 -12.57 7.71 27.47
C ARG A 93 -13.58 6.57 27.29
N PRO A 94 -14.80 6.83 26.75
CA PRO A 94 -15.73 5.78 26.41
C PRO A 94 -15.05 4.78 25.50
N LYS A 95 -15.11 3.49 25.86
CA LYS A 95 -14.57 2.41 25.04
C LYS A 95 -15.54 2.20 23.87
N HIS A 96 -15.43 3.03 22.83
CA HIS A 96 -16.15 2.77 21.59
C HIS A 96 -15.77 1.37 21.09
N GLU A 97 -16.75 0.63 20.59
CA GLU A 97 -16.49 -0.69 20.02
C GLU A 97 -15.40 -0.55 18.96
N ALA A 98 -14.27 -1.24 19.10
CA ALA A 98 -13.16 -1.14 18.15
C ALA A 98 -13.62 -1.38 16.70
N LYS A 99 -14.69 -2.18 16.54
CA LYS A 99 -15.41 -2.43 15.29
C LYS A 99 -16.06 -1.17 14.69
N MET A 100 -16.68 -0.32 15.51
CA MET A 100 -17.28 0.96 15.09
C MET A 100 -16.23 1.98 14.66
N VAL A 101 -15.13 2.04 15.41
CA VAL A 101 -13.96 2.88 15.08
C VAL A 101 -13.31 2.44 13.77
N ALA A 102 -13.13 1.12 13.60
CA ALA A 102 -12.59 0.52 12.39
C ALA A 102 -13.49 0.80 11.16
N LYS A 103 -14.83 0.67 11.30
CA LYS A 103 -15.79 1.05 10.24
C LYS A 103 -15.73 2.53 9.84
N GLY A 104 -15.49 3.45 10.80
CA GLY A 104 -15.35 4.88 10.50
C GLY A 104 -14.07 5.22 9.73
N LEU A 105 -12.96 4.53 10.03
CA LEU A 105 -11.69 4.63 9.30
C LEU A 105 -11.79 4.00 7.90
N PHE A 106 -12.56 2.92 7.78
CA PHE A 106 -12.73 2.14 6.57
C PHE A 106 -13.19 2.97 5.36
N LYS A 107 -14.19 3.83 5.53
CA LYS A 107 -14.70 4.70 4.45
C LYS A 107 -13.87 5.96 4.22
N LYS A 108 -13.29 6.53 5.28
CA LYS A 108 -12.56 7.81 5.20
C LYS A 108 -11.17 7.66 4.60
N ASN A 109 -10.47 6.57 4.91
CA ASN A 109 -9.15 6.31 4.38
C ASN A 109 -8.97 4.80 4.13
N PRO A 110 -9.55 4.29 3.02
CA PRO A 110 -9.50 2.87 2.69
C PRO A 110 -8.06 2.36 2.53
N ASN A 111 -7.16 3.17 1.96
CA ASN A 111 -5.76 2.80 1.84
C ASN A 111 -5.11 2.54 3.21
N ALA A 112 -5.28 3.43 4.19
CA ALA A 112 -4.72 3.23 5.52
C ALA A 112 -5.35 2.02 6.24
N PHE A 113 -6.65 1.78 6.04
CA PHE A 113 -7.33 0.63 6.60
C PHE A 113 -6.76 -0.69 6.06
N PHE A 114 -6.80 -0.88 4.74
CA PHE A 114 -6.36 -2.12 4.08
C PHE A 114 -4.85 -2.35 4.14
N TYR A 115 -4.08 -1.31 4.45
CA TYR A 115 -2.66 -1.47 4.71
C TYR A 115 -2.38 -2.33 5.95
N ARG A 116 -3.33 -2.43 6.89
CA ARG A 116 -3.17 -3.11 8.18
C ARG A 116 -4.24 -4.15 8.48
N HIS A 117 -5.39 -4.09 7.83
CA HIS A 117 -6.56 -4.92 8.14
C HIS A 117 -7.17 -5.48 6.87
N ASN A 118 -7.71 -6.69 6.95
CA ASN A 118 -8.58 -7.24 5.91
C ASN A 118 -10.02 -6.77 6.09
N GLU A 119 -10.89 -7.18 5.16
CA GLU A 119 -12.33 -6.99 5.29
C GLU A 119 -12.86 -7.56 6.62
N PRO A 120 -13.86 -6.90 7.25
CA PRO A 120 -14.49 -7.43 8.46
C PRO A 120 -14.99 -8.87 8.27
N GLY A 121 -14.47 -9.79 9.08
CA GLY A 121 -14.81 -11.22 9.02
C GLY A 121 -13.83 -12.07 8.20
N GLN A 122 -12.88 -11.45 7.52
CA GLN A 122 -11.82 -12.14 6.81
C GLN A 122 -10.56 -12.25 7.68
N GLU A 123 -10.07 -13.47 7.87
CA GLU A 123 -8.82 -13.71 8.59
C GLU A 123 -7.60 -13.32 7.74
N GLN A 124 -6.51 -12.94 8.41
CA GLN A 124 -5.26 -12.61 7.75
C GLN A 124 -4.35 -13.84 7.67
N TRP A 125 -3.87 -14.15 6.46
CA TRP A 125 -2.89 -15.21 6.27
C TRP A 125 -1.47 -14.70 6.50
N THR A 126 -0.69 -15.46 7.28
CA THR A 126 0.69 -15.13 7.65
C THR A 126 1.73 -16.05 7.02
N GLY A 127 1.30 -17.08 6.30
CA GLY A 127 2.17 -18.03 5.61
C GLY A 127 2.77 -17.47 4.31
N ASP A 128 3.53 -18.35 3.63
CA ASP A 128 4.15 -18.07 2.34
C ASP A 128 3.11 -17.73 1.26
N TRP A 129 3.54 -17.06 0.19
CA TRP A 129 2.69 -16.72 -0.94
C TRP A 129 2.50 -17.93 -1.84
N THR A 130 1.25 -18.24 -2.13
CA THR A 130 0.85 -19.28 -3.10
C THR A 130 0.97 -18.77 -4.54
N ALA A 131 0.98 -19.70 -5.50
CA ALA A 131 1.04 -19.36 -6.91
C ALA A 131 -0.21 -18.57 -7.34
N GLU A 132 -1.37 -18.91 -6.78
CA GLU A 132 -2.65 -18.26 -7.04
C GLU A 132 -2.64 -16.82 -6.52
N GLU A 133 -2.13 -16.58 -5.31
CA GLU A 133 -1.99 -15.22 -4.76
C GLU A 133 -1.00 -14.38 -5.59
N GLN A 134 0.08 -14.99 -6.06
CA GLN A 134 1.05 -14.33 -6.94
C GLN A 134 0.42 -13.98 -8.29
N GLU A 135 -0.38 -14.87 -8.88
CA GLU A 135 -1.10 -14.59 -10.13
C GLU A 135 -2.05 -13.39 -9.99
N ILE A 136 -2.83 -13.35 -8.90
CA ILE A 136 -3.70 -12.19 -8.61
C ILE A 136 -2.87 -10.92 -8.44
N PHE A 137 -1.75 -10.97 -7.71
CA PHE A 137 -0.85 -9.83 -7.55
C PHE A 137 -0.39 -9.29 -8.90
N LEU A 138 0.11 -10.16 -9.78
CA LEU A 138 0.62 -9.77 -11.09
C LEU A 138 -0.50 -9.24 -12.00
N LYS A 139 -1.69 -9.84 -11.95
CA LYS A 139 -2.86 -9.36 -12.69
C LYS A 139 -3.22 -7.92 -12.30
N VAL A 140 -3.31 -7.63 -11.00
CA VAL A 140 -3.63 -6.29 -10.50
C VAL A 140 -2.53 -5.29 -10.89
N ALA A 141 -1.26 -5.69 -10.78
CA ALA A 141 -0.13 -4.86 -11.19
C ALA A 141 -0.14 -4.54 -12.69
N ALA A 142 -0.51 -5.50 -13.54
CA ALA A 142 -0.65 -5.29 -14.98
C ALA A 142 -1.83 -4.35 -15.32
N GLU A 143 -2.94 -4.45 -14.61
CA GLU A 143 -4.15 -3.68 -14.89
C GLU A 143 -4.09 -2.25 -14.35
N HIS A 144 -3.49 -2.05 -13.18
CA HIS A 144 -3.58 -0.80 -12.43
C HIS A 144 -2.23 -0.18 -12.08
N GLY A 145 -1.11 -0.84 -12.43
CA GLY A 145 0.21 -0.49 -11.93
C GLY A 145 0.44 -0.94 -10.49
N CYS A 146 1.62 -0.69 -9.96
CA CYS A 146 1.96 -0.94 -8.56
C CYS A 146 3.20 -0.12 -8.16
N GLY A 147 3.51 -0.08 -6.86
CA GLY A 147 4.68 0.62 -6.31
C GLY A 147 4.33 1.51 -5.13
N ASP A 148 3.07 1.92 -5.01
CA ASP A 148 2.52 2.66 -3.88
C ASP A 148 1.09 2.21 -3.53
N LYS A 149 0.43 2.94 -2.61
CA LYS A 149 -0.98 2.73 -2.18
C LYS A 149 -1.34 1.26 -1.92
N TRP A 150 -0.43 0.56 -1.24
CA TRP A 150 -0.53 -0.88 -1.03
C TRP A 150 -1.79 -1.36 -0.30
N GLY A 151 -2.48 -0.49 0.45
CA GLY A 151 -3.76 -0.85 1.02
C GLY A 151 -4.86 -0.98 -0.04
N LEU A 152 -4.95 -0.02 -0.97
CA LEU A 152 -5.91 -0.14 -2.08
C LEU A 152 -5.57 -1.35 -2.96
N PHE A 153 -4.29 -1.54 -3.28
CA PHE A 153 -3.82 -2.71 -4.02
C PHE A 153 -4.22 -4.02 -3.33
N ALA A 154 -4.00 -4.13 -2.02
CA ALA A 154 -4.31 -5.33 -1.24
C ALA A 154 -5.80 -5.68 -1.19
N SER A 155 -6.71 -4.72 -1.43
CA SER A 155 -8.14 -5.02 -1.47
C SER A 155 -8.53 -6.02 -2.56
N HIS A 156 -7.69 -6.19 -3.59
CA HIS A 156 -7.86 -7.18 -4.66
C HIS A 156 -7.31 -8.57 -4.32
N ILE A 157 -6.57 -8.72 -3.21
CA ILE A 157 -5.91 -9.97 -2.83
C ILE A 157 -6.50 -10.45 -1.51
N PRO A 158 -7.45 -11.40 -1.54
CA PRO A 158 -8.07 -11.95 -0.34
C PRO A 158 -7.03 -12.38 0.70
N HIS A 159 -7.34 -12.13 1.97
CA HIS A 159 -6.52 -12.50 3.13
C HIS A 159 -5.17 -11.80 3.29
N ARG A 160 -4.72 -11.01 2.30
CA ARG A 160 -3.48 -10.23 2.36
C ARG A 160 -3.75 -8.75 2.62
N VAL A 161 -2.90 -8.15 3.45
CA VAL A 161 -2.92 -6.70 3.73
C VAL A 161 -1.79 -5.97 3.04
N GLY A 162 -1.90 -4.64 2.94
CA GLY A 162 -0.96 -3.84 2.15
C GLY A 162 0.50 -3.93 2.58
N TYR A 163 0.82 -4.08 3.87
CA TYR A 163 2.22 -4.26 4.26
C TYR A 163 2.80 -5.58 3.73
N GLN A 164 1.99 -6.63 3.60
CA GLN A 164 2.42 -7.91 3.02
C GLN A 164 2.66 -7.76 1.53
N CYS A 165 1.75 -7.09 0.81
CA CYS A 165 1.91 -6.80 -0.61
C CYS A 165 3.18 -5.99 -0.88
N SER A 166 3.42 -4.93 -0.11
CA SER A 166 4.64 -4.11 -0.24
C SER A 166 5.92 -4.89 0.07
N ASN A 167 5.85 -5.89 0.96
CA ASN A 167 6.99 -6.73 1.29
C ASN A 167 7.23 -7.76 0.20
N PHE A 168 6.17 -8.45 -0.26
CA PHE A 168 6.22 -9.39 -1.37
C PHE A 168 6.79 -8.74 -2.63
N TYR A 169 6.35 -7.51 -2.93
CA TYR A 169 6.90 -6.70 -4.02
C TYR A 169 8.43 -6.58 -3.97
N ARG A 170 8.96 -6.18 -2.80
CA ARG A 170 10.40 -5.92 -2.62
C ARG A 170 11.24 -7.18 -2.46
N GLN A 171 10.67 -8.26 -1.92
CA GLN A 171 11.40 -9.48 -1.57
C GLN A 171 11.31 -10.57 -2.63
N VAL A 172 10.27 -10.56 -3.47
CA VAL A 172 10.00 -11.62 -4.47
C VAL A 172 9.80 -11.02 -5.85
N VAL A 173 8.82 -10.13 -6.01
CA VAL A 173 8.41 -9.65 -7.35
C VAL A 173 9.53 -8.92 -8.08
N LEU A 174 10.23 -7.99 -7.41
CA LEU A 174 11.35 -7.27 -7.99
C LEU A 174 12.58 -8.17 -8.20
N PRO A 175 13.08 -8.94 -7.20
CA PRO A 175 14.22 -9.83 -7.41
C PRO A 175 14.03 -10.89 -8.50
N GLU A 176 12.81 -11.39 -8.70
CA GLU A 176 12.49 -12.37 -9.74
C GLU A 176 12.26 -11.73 -11.12
N GLY A 177 12.25 -10.40 -11.22
CA GLY A 177 12.05 -9.69 -12.48
C GLY A 177 10.63 -9.82 -13.02
N LEU A 178 9.64 -10.11 -12.18
CA LEU A 178 8.24 -10.21 -12.57
C LEU A 178 7.64 -8.84 -12.89
N VAL A 179 8.08 -7.81 -12.18
CA VAL A 179 7.71 -6.41 -12.40
C VAL A 179 8.97 -5.56 -12.53
N PHE A 180 8.96 -4.66 -13.51
CA PHE A 180 10.01 -3.68 -13.76
C PHE A 180 9.49 -2.30 -13.38
N ASP A 181 10.12 -1.73 -12.35
CA ASP A 181 9.83 -0.40 -11.84
C ASP A 181 11.08 0.48 -11.98
N PRO A 182 10.99 1.61 -12.70
CA PRO A 182 12.13 2.47 -12.97
C PRO A 182 12.71 3.13 -11.71
N ASN A 183 11.98 3.11 -10.59
CA ASN A 183 12.47 3.65 -9.32
C ASN A 183 13.42 2.69 -8.58
N TYR A 184 13.65 1.49 -9.12
CA TYR A 184 14.56 0.50 -8.57
C TYR A 184 15.69 0.16 -9.54
N GLU A 185 16.89 0.05 -8.98
CA GLU A 185 18.07 -0.52 -9.65
C GLU A 185 18.58 -1.71 -8.84
N TYR A 186 19.41 -2.54 -9.46
CA TYR A 186 19.85 -3.82 -8.90
C TYR A 186 21.33 -3.79 -8.63
N THR A 187 21.71 -4.31 -7.47
CA THR A 187 23.13 -4.66 -7.22
C THR A 187 23.55 -5.80 -8.14
N SER A 188 24.86 -6.04 -8.29
CA SER A 188 25.39 -7.20 -9.03
C SER A 188 24.90 -8.56 -8.52
N ARG A 189 24.37 -8.63 -7.29
CA ARG A 189 23.77 -9.83 -6.69
C ARG A 189 22.25 -9.92 -6.85
N GLY A 190 21.63 -9.02 -7.62
CA GLY A 190 20.18 -9.00 -7.86
C GLY A 190 19.34 -8.42 -6.73
N LYS A 191 19.94 -7.86 -5.69
CA LYS A 191 19.18 -7.14 -4.67
C LYS A 191 18.64 -5.81 -5.24
N PRO A 192 17.32 -5.56 -5.22
CA PRO A 192 16.74 -4.29 -5.64
C PRO A 192 17.03 -3.19 -4.61
N ILE A 193 17.39 -2.01 -5.10
CA ILE A 193 17.68 -0.79 -4.34
C ILE A 193 16.78 0.31 -4.88
N TYR A 194 16.02 0.93 -3.99
CA TYR A 194 15.18 2.08 -4.35
C TYR A 194 16.07 3.30 -4.59
N CYS A 195 16.04 3.83 -5.81
CA CYS A 195 16.86 4.96 -6.25
C CYS A 195 16.09 6.30 -6.29
N GLY A 196 14.81 6.29 -5.91
CA GLY A 196 13.95 7.47 -5.93
C GLY A 196 13.18 7.61 -7.25
N LYS A 197 12.32 8.63 -7.33
CA LYS A 197 11.45 8.84 -8.50
C LYS A 197 12.29 9.12 -9.75
N HIS A 198 12.24 8.20 -10.70
CA HIS A 198 12.97 8.26 -11.97
C HIS A 198 12.35 9.29 -12.93
N ASN A 199 12.20 10.54 -12.46
CA ASN A 199 11.77 11.74 -13.19
C ASN A 199 12.17 13.05 -12.48
N GLN A 200 12.88 13.00 -11.35
CA GLN A 200 13.23 14.21 -10.57
C GLN A 200 14.70 14.66 -10.70
N TRP A 201 15.58 13.85 -11.30
CA TRP A 201 17.03 14.11 -11.32
C TRP A 201 17.71 14.01 -12.69
N ARG A 202 16.93 13.77 -13.76
CA ARG A 202 17.41 13.82 -15.15
C ARG A 202 16.77 15.03 -15.86
N LYS A 203 17.27 16.22 -15.56
CA LYS A 203 17.16 17.40 -16.41
C LYS A 203 18.54 17.76 -16.89
#